data_AF-A0A380NZH5-F1
#
_entry.id   AF-A0A380NZH5-F1
#
_cell.length_a   1.000
_cell.length_b   1.000
_cell.length_c   1.000
_cell.angle_alpha   90.00
_cell.angle_beta   90.00
_cell.angle_gamma   90.00
#
_symmetry.space_group_name_H-M   'P 1'
#
loop_
_entity.id
_entity.type
_entity.pdbx_description
1 polymer ?
#
loop_
_entity_poly.entity_id
_entity_poly.type
_entity_poly.pdbx_seq_one_letter_code
_entity_poly.pdbx_strand_id
1 'polypeptide(L)'
;MWPTSRNTLLFVSPGGLCGAEWILAAYPFSLGGLPVAWQLSARPHAASAMTEWNAYFTAGVPYEALADLLVVIDAREAPDGVGEGPETVLNALAARGWYRNAARPGTTAMAPGFSCSMSLEVLPPLIEDADPRPDLVGWQAWAEPAPGEPYLWCASFSASVPHGLVASFAASLASQVPVARRTLPESTVDRLSVILHS
;
A
#
# COMPACT_ATOMS: atom_id res chain seq x y z
N MET A 1 -15.40 25.74 -18.55
CA MET A 1 -14.01 25.52 -19.01
C MET A 1 -13.15 25.60 -17.75
N TRP A 2 -12.82 24.50 -17.08
CA TRP A 2 -11.88 23.42 -17.41
C TRP A 2 -12.43 22.04 -16.97
N PRO A 3 -12.04 20.95 -17.66
CA PRO A 3 -11.54 19.83 -16.88
C PRO A 3 -10.25 19.33 -17.52
N THR A 4 -9.11 19.71 -16.96
CA THR A 4 -7.88 18.92 -17.11
C THR A 4 -7.82 17.97 -15.93
N SER A 5 -8.77 17.03 -15.83
CA SER A 5 -8.55 15.89 -14.94
C SER A 5 -7.45 15.06 -15.58
N ARG A 6 -6.20 15.27 -15.15
CA ARG A 6 -5.06 14.40 -15.47
C ARG A 6 -5.09 13.10 -14.65
N ASN A 7 -6.04 13.01 -13.72
CA ASN A 7 -6.30 11.82 -12.93
C ASN A 7 -7.36 10.96 -13.63
N THR A 8 -7.17 9.66 -13.62
CA THR A 8 -8.20 8.70 -14.02
C THR A 8 -8.80 8.10 -12.75
N LEU A 9 -10.07 8.36 -12.48
CA LEU A 9 -10.80 7.71 -11.39
C LEU A 9 -11.06 6.26 -11.76
N LEU A 10 -10.64 5.33 -10.90
CA LEU A 10 -10.64 3.89 -11.18
C LEU A 10 -11.56 3.12 -10.23
N PHE A 11 -11.78 3.64 -9.02
CA PHE A 11 -12.70 3.04 -8.06
C PHE A 11 -13.35 4.11 -7.18
N VAL A 12 -14.60 3.88 -6.81
CA VAL A 12 -15.33 4.61 -5.77
C VAL A 12 -16.11 3.59 -4.96
N SER A 13 -15.94 3.61 -3.64
CA SER A 13 -16.73 2.77 -2.72
C SER A 13 -18.23 3.06 -2.82
N PRO A 14 -19.12 2.12 -2.44
CA PRO A 14 -20.57 2.30 -2.55
C PRO A 14 -21.10 3.54 -1.82
N GLY A 15 -20.49 3.89 -0.68
CA GLY A 15 -20.81 5.09 0.09
C GLY A 15 -20.23 6.39 -0.47
N GLY A 16 -19.40 6.33 -1.52
CA GLY A 16 -18.75 7.50 -2.12
C GLY A 16 -17.65 8.13 -1.26
N LEU A 17 -17.27 7.48 -0.16
CA LEU A 17 -16.33 8.04 0.83
C LEU A 17 -14.88 7.69 0.52
N CYS A 18 -14.63 6.52 -0.07
CA CYS A 18 -13.31 6.10 -0.52
C CYS A 18 -13.22 6.09 -2.04
N GLY A 19 -12.08 6.50 -2.60
CA GLY A 19 -11.80 6.49 -4.03
C GLY A 19 -10.36 6.09 -4.36
N ALA A 20 -10.16 5.55 -5.57
CA ALA A 20 -8.84 5.25 -6.13
C ALA A 20 -8.65 5.96 -7.46
N GLU A 21 -7.53 6.66 -7.60
CA GLU A 21 -7.20 7.42 -8.80
C GLU A 21 -5.81 7.06 -9.32
N TRP A 22 -5.66 6.99 -10.64
CA TRP A 22 -4.36 6.99 -11.31
C TRP A 22 -3.90 8.42 -11.52
N ILE A 23 -2.78 8.79 -10.88
CA ILE A 23 -2.32 10.19 -10.73
C ILE A 23 -0.97 10.46 -11.40
N LEU A 24 -0.37 9.47 -12.09
CA LEU A 24 0.99 9.54 -12.64
C LEU A 24 1.25 10.79 -13.50
N ALA A 25 0.25 11.24 -14.26
CA ALA A 25 0.37 12.40 -15.15
C ALA A 25 0.18 13.75 -14.44
N ALA A 26 -0.31 13.75 -13.20
CA ALA A 26 -0.87 14.93 -12.54
C ALA A 26 -0.03 15.42 -11.36
N TYR A 27 0.59 14.51 -10.59
CA TYR A 27 1.24 14.85 -9.33
C TYR A 27 2.67 14.32 -9.30
N PRO A 28 3.68 15.17 -9.54
CA PRO A 28 5.07 14.73 -9.67
C PRO A 28 5.72 14.61 -8.29
N PHE A 29 5.36 13.58 -7.53
CA PHE A 29 6.18 13.15 -6.40
C PHE A 29 6.53 11.68 -6.47
N SER A 30 7.58 11.32 -5.73
CA SER A 30 8.16 10.00 -5.77
C SER A 30 8.24 9.38 -4.39
N LEU A 31 8.13 8.06 -4.36
CA LEU A 31 8.44 7.22 -3.21
C LEU A 31 9.69 6.44 -3.54
N GLY A 32 10.76 6.65 -2.77
CA GLY A 32 12.04 5.98 -3.02
C GLY A 32 12.61 6.24 -4.43
N GLY A 33 12.37 7.42 -5.01
CA GLY A 33 12.82 7.76 -6.37
C GLY A 33 11.93 7.23 -7.50
N LEU A 34 10.88 6.46 -7.20
CA LEU A 34 9.91 5.99 -8.17
C LEU A 34 8.68 6.91 -8.22
N PRO A 35 8.15 7.27 -9.40
CA PRO A 35 6.98 8.13 -9.49
C PRO A 35 5.74 7.44 -8.93
N VAL A 36 4.95 8.18 -8.15
CA VAL A 36 3.65 7.70 -7.67
C VAL A 36 2.69 7.61 -8.85
N ALA A 37 2.01 6.47 -8.96
CA ALA A 37 1.08 6.18 -10.04
C ALA A 37 -0.37 6.14 -9.55
N TRP A 38 -0.61 5.74 -8.30
CA TRP A 38 -1.94 5.63 -7.71
C TRP A 38 -2.05 6.37 -6.40
N GLN A 39 -3.23 6.91 -6.15
CA GLN A 39 -3.68 7.40 -4.85
C GLN A 39 -4.99 6.72 -4.47
N LEU A 40 -5.02 6.16 -3.27
CA LEU A 40 -6.24 5.81 -2.54
C LEU A 40 -6.49 6.92 -1.54
N SER A 41 -7.75 7.32 -1.39
CA SER A 41 -8.14 8.32 -0.40
C SER A 41 -9.48 7.97 0.21
N ALA A 42 -9.67 8.37 1.46
CA ALA A 42 -10.98 8.35 2.10
C ALA A 42 -11.36 9.74 2.59
N ARG A 43 -12.66 9.98 2.70
CA ARG A 43 -13.26 11.17 3.28
C ARG A 43 -14.15 10.74 4.44
N PRO A 44 -14.24 11.55 5.50
CA PRO A 44 -15.08 11.21 6.64
C PRO A 44 -16.57 11.38 6.29
N HIS A 45 -16.89 12.30 5.37
CA HIS A 45 -18.25 12.55 4.89
C HIS A 45 -18.23 12.94 3.40
N ALA A 46 -19.33 12.70 2.68
CA ALA A 46 -19.42 12.97 1.24
C ALA A 46 -19.18 14.45 0.87
N ALA A 47 -19.52 15.39 1.76
CA ALA A 47 -19.32 16.82 1.55
C ALA A 47 -17.94 17.34 2.00
N SER A 48 -17.10 16.48 2.60
CA SER A 48 -15.78 16.89 3.09
C SER A 48 -14.85 17.24 1.95
N ALA A 49 -14.30 18.45 1.97
CA ALA A 49 -13.30 18.89 1.00
C ALA A 49 -11.96 18.16 1.18
N MET A 50 -11.58 17.88 2.44
CA MET A 50 -10.35 17.19 2.80
C MET A 50 -10.54 15.68 2.87
N THR A 51 -9.50 14.95 2.46
CA THR A 51 -9.38 13.51 2.70
C THR A 51 -8.92 13.28 4.13
N GLU A 52 -9.45 12.24 4.77
CA GLU A 52 -9.11 11.82 6.13
C GLU A 52 -7.76 11.11 6.18
N TRP A 53 -7.54 10.23 5.21
CA TRP A 53 -6.28 9.53 5.02
C TRP A 53 -6.03 9.29 3.55
N ASN A 54 -4.77 9.08 3.20
CA ASN A 54 -4.33 8.76 1.85
C ASN A 54 -3.36 7.58 1.87
N ALA A 55 -3.36 6.80 0.79
CA ALA A 55 -2.32 5.84 0.51
C ALA A 55 -1.85 5.98 -0.93
N TYR A 56 -0.54 5.90 -1.14
CA TYR A 56 0.12 6.19 -2.40
C TYR A 56 0.93 4.99 -2.86
N PHE A 57 0.85 4.69 -4.15
CA PHE A 57 1.49 3.50 -4.72
C PHE A 57 2.20 3.85 -6.03
N THR A 58 3.40 3.33 -6.18
CA THR A 58 4.14 3.35 -7.44
C THR A 58 3.58 2.29 -8.40
N ALA A 59 3.88 2.40 -9.70
CA ALA A 59 3.27 1.52 -10.72
C ALA A 59 3.60 0.02 -10.57
N GLY A 60 4.70 -0.32 -9.90
CA GLY A 60 5.18 -1.70 -9.77
C GLY A 60 4.59 -2.49 -8.60
N VAL A 61 3.73 -1.88 -7.78
CA VAL A 61 3.09 -2.56 -6.63
C VAL A 61 2.27 -3.76 -7.14
N PRO A 62 2.33 -4.93 -6.47
CA PRO A 62 1.54 -6.11 -6.86
C PRO A 62 0.05 -5.77 -6.97
N TYR A 63 -0.53 -6.04 -8.15
CA TYR A 63 -1.91 -5.66 -8.43
C TYR A 63 -2.91 -6.48 -7.59
N GLU A 64 -2.53 -7.67 -7.16
CA GLU A 64 -3.32 -8.54 -6.28
C GLU A 64 -3.49 -7.91 -4.90
N ALA A 65 -2.42 -7.31 -4.36
CA ALA A 65 -2.47 -6.61 -3.08
C ALA A 65 -3.32 -5.33 -3.15
N LEU A 66 -3.28 -4.62 -4.27
CA LEU A 66 -4.15 -3.47 -4.52
C LEU A 66 -5.62 -3.90 -4.68
N ALA A 67 -5.88 -4.97 -5.44
CA ALA A 67 -7.22 -5.49 -5.66
C ALA A 67 -7.87 -5.98 -4.35
N ASP A 68 -7.15 -6.76 -3.55
CA ASP A 68 -7.64 -7.24 -2.26
C ASP A 68 -7.91 -6.07 -1.29
N LEU A 69 -7.04 -5.06 -1.28
CA LEU A 69 -7.27 -3.83 -0.49
C LEU A 69 -8.56 -3.12 -0.93
N LEU A 70 -8.79 -2.98 -2.24
CA LEU A 70 -10.01 -2.37 -2.78
C LEU A 70 -11.27 -3.16 -2.41
N VAL A 71 -11.22 -4.50 -2.43
CA VAL A 71 -12.33 -5.36 -1.98
C VAL A 71 -12.65 -5.13 -0.51
N VAL A 72 -11.63 -5.02 0.35
CA VAL A 72 -11.84 -4.72 1.77
C VAL A 72 -12.43 -3.32 1.96
N ILE A 73 -12.00 -2.33 1.18
CA ILE A 73 -12.57 -0.98 1.21
C ILE A 73 -14.04 -0.99 0.75
N ASP A 74 -14.37 -1.71 -0.32
CA ASP A 74 -15.73 -1.83 -0.85
C ASP A 74 -16.70 -2.44 0.16
N ALA A 75 -16.23 -3.42 0.95
CA ALA A 75 -17.02 -4.09 1.96
C ALA A 75 -17.17 -3.30 3.28
N ARG A 76 -16.48 -2.17 3.47
CA ARG A 76 -16.54 -1.39 4.70
C ARG A 76 -17.69 -0.39 4.69
N GLU A 77 -18.50 -0.43 5.75
CA GLU A 77 -19.56 0.56 5.97
C GLU A 77 -19.04 1.89 6.53
N ALA A 78 -17.87 1.90 7.20
CA ALA A 78 -17.22 3.11 7.72
C ALA A 78 -15.70 3.11 7.51
N PRO A 79 -15.09 4.29 7.19
CA PRO A 79 -13.64 4.43 7.06
C PRO A 79 -12.90 4.26 8.39
N ASP A 80 -13.59 4.36 9.53
CA ASP A 80 -12.96 4.37 10.85
C ASP A 80 -12.86 2.97 11.43
N GLY A 81 -11.63 2.49 11.62
CA GLY A 81 -11.34 1.32 12.45
C GLY A 81 -10.76 1.77 13.79
N VAL A 82 -11.63 2.17 14.73
CA VAL A 82 -11.16 2.52 16.09
C VAL A 82 -10.60 1.26 16.76
N GLY A 83 -9.30 1.27 17.07
CA GLY A 83 -8.73 0.41 18.11
C GLY A 83 -7.74 -0.67 17.70
N GLU A 84 -7.38 -0.79 16.42
CA GLU A 84 -6.30 -1.69 16.01
C GLU A 84 -4.96 -0.95 16.06
N GLY A 85 -3.94 -1.56 16.69
CA GLY A 85 -2.60 -0.99 16.76
C GLY A 85 -1.68 -1.48 15.63
N PRO A 86 -0.44 -0.97 15.56
CA PRO A 86 0.59 -1.43 14.62
C PRO A 86 0.82 -2.96 14.62
N GLU A 87 0.60 -3.60 15.77
CA GLU A 87 0.71 -5.05 15.93
C GLU A 87 -0.21 -5.84 15.00
N THR A 88 -1.37 -5.30 14.60
CA THR A 88 -2.27 -5.96 13.65
C THR A 88 -1.58 -6.20 12.31
N VAL A 89 -0.83 -5.21 11.81
CA VAL A 89 -0.10 -5.29 10.54
C VAL A 89 1.06 -6.30 10.66
N LEU A 90 1.85 -6.20 11.73
CA LEU A 90 2.97 -7.11 11.95
C LEU A 90 2.53 -8.56 12.14
N ASN A 91 1.39 -8.79 12.81
CA ASN A 91 0.82 -10.12 12.98
C ASN A 91 0.30 -10.69 11.64
N ALA A 92 -0.32 -9.86 10.79
CA ALA A 92 -0.73 -10.29 9.46
C ALA A 92 0.46 -10.76 8.59
N LEU A 93 1.58 -10.03 8.66
CA LEU A 93 2.84 -10.41 7.98
C LEU A 93 3.45 -11.68 8.59
N ALA A 94 3.55 -11.75 9.92
CA ALA A 94 4.13 -12.90 10.62
C ALA A 94 3.33 -14.18 10.39
N ALA A 95 2.00 -14.10 10.33
CA ALA A 95 1.12 -15.23 10.01
C ALA A 95 1.37 -15.80 8.60
N ARG A 96 2.03 -15.04 7.72
CA ARG A 96 2.43 -15.44 6.36
C ARG A 96 3.94 -15.73 6.24
N GLY A 97 4.63 -15.88 7.37
CA GLY A 97 6.03 -16.30 7.42
C GLY A 97 7.06 -15.19 7.24
N TRP A 98 6.67 -13.92 7.28
CA TRP A 98 7.62 -12.80 7.31
C TRP A 98 8.28 -12.67 8.68
N TYR A 99 9.53 -12.22 8.69
CA TYR A 99 10.32 -12.06 9.91
C TYR A 99 10.17 -10.65 10.47
N ARG A 100 9.91 -10.51 11.78
CA ARG A 100 10.08 -9.23 12.46
C ARG A 100 11.55 -8.86 12.51
N ASN A 101 11.88 -7.60 12.23
CA ASN A 101 13.25 -7.12 12.30
C ASN A 101 13.76 -7.19 13.75
N ALA A 102 14.90 -7.82 14.00
CA ALA A 102 15.42 -8.00 15.36
C ALA A 102 15.77 -6.67 16.06
N ALA A 103 16.21 -5.65 15.32
CA ALA A 103 16.52 -4.34 15.86
C ALA A 103 15.27 -3.47 16.07
N ARG A 104 14.21 -3.72 15.29
CA ARG A 104 12.96 -2.95 15.32
C ARG A 104 11.71 -3.86 15.26
N PRO A 105 11.52 -4.77 16.23
CA PRO A 105 10.52 -5.84 16.12
C PRO A 105 9.08 -5.36 16.27
N GLY A 106 8.87 -4.16 16.83
CA GLY A 106 7.56 -3.53 16.99
C GLY A 106 7.16 -2.61 15.83
N THR A 107 8.01 -2.44 14.81
CA THR A 107 7.73 -1.50 13.72
C THR A 107 8.08 -2.03 12.34
N THR A 108 8.90 -3.08 12.22
CA THR A 108 9.40 -3.53 10.91
C THR A 108 9.31 -5.04 10.74
N ALA A 109 8.88 -5.49 9.56
CA ALA A 109 8.91 -6.87 9.13
C ALA A 109 9.47 -7.00 7.70
N MET A 110 10.09 -8.14 7.41
CA MET A 110 10.79 -8.42 6.15
C MET A 110 10.38 -9.77 5.58
N ALA A 111 10.19 -9.83 4.27
CA ALA A 111 9.91 -11.06 3.55
C ALA A 111 11.07 -12.05 3.64
N PRO A 112 10.80 -13.36 3.55
CA PRO A 112 11.85 -14.35 3.33
C PRO A 112 12.73 -13.97 2.13
N GLY A 113 14.05 -13.97 2.34
CA GLY A 113 15.01 -13.54 1.32
C GLY A 113 15.22 -12.03 1.21
N PHE A 114 14.62 -11.23 2.10
CA PHE A 114 14.87 -9.78 2.25
C PHE A 114 14.61 -8.94 0.98
N SER A 115 13.76 -9.44 0.07
CA SER A 115 13.41 -8.75 -1.17
C SER A 115 12.27 -7.73 -1.01
N CYS A 116 11.56 -7.79 0.11
CA CYS A 116 10.47 -6.89 0.42
C CYS A 116 10.43 -6.61 1.93
N SER A 117 10.12 -5.38 2.29
CA SER A 117 10.05 -4.92 3.67
C SER A 117 8.82 -4.05 3.88
N MET A 118 8.31 -4.05 5.11
CA MET A 118 7.25 -3.18 5.55
C MET A 118 7.60 -2.61 6.93
N SER A 119 7.48 -1.30 7.09
CA SER A 119 7.94 -0.58 8.27
C SER A 119 7.00 0.56 8.63
N LEU A 120 6.78 0.77 9.93
CA LEU A 120 6.12 1.94 10.49
C LEU A 120 7.19 3.00 10.79
N GLU A 121 7.27 4.03 9.95
CA GLU A 121 8.32 5.04 10.00
C GLU A 121 7.76 6.44 9.75
N VAL A 122 8.57 7.46 10.05
CA VAL A 122 8.24 8.86 9.73
C VAL A 122 7.94 8.98 8.25
N LEU A 123 6.81 9.61 7.93
CA LEU A 123 6.33 9.72 6.56
C LEU A 123 7.15 10.73 5.74
N PRO A 124 7.34 10.47 4.43
CA PRO A 124 7.85 11.48 3.52
C PRO A 124 6.96 12.75 3.53
N PRO A 125 7.53 13.95 3.31
CA PRO A 125 6.79 15.23 3.44
C PRO A 125 5.58 15.42 2.52
N LEU A 126 5.44 14.60 1.48
CA LEU A 126 4.40 14.72 0.46
C LEU A 126 3.25 13.72 0.68
N ILE A 127 3.26 12.97 1.78
CA ILE A 127 2.15 12.13 2.19
C ILE A 127 1.12 13.00 2.91
N GLU A 128 -0.04 13.20 2.29
CA GLU A 128 -1.12 13.98 2.87
C GLU A 128 -1.93 13.17 3.89
N ASP A 129 -2.31 13.79 5.00
CA ASP A 129 -3.14 13.22 6.06
C ASP A 129 -4.01 14.32 6.69
N ALA A 130 -5.18 13.98 7.24
CA ALA A 130 -6.00 14.96 7.97
C ALA A 130 -5.46 15.28 9.36
N ASP A 131 -4.64 14.40 9.95
CA ASP A 131 -4.01 14.64 11.24
C ASP A 131 -2.95 15.74 11.10
N PRO A 132 -3.13 16.90 11.77
CA PRO A 132 -2.24 18.04 11.61
C PRO A 132 -0.96 17.92 12.44
N ARG A 133 -0.79 16.86 13.24
CA ARG A 133 0.38 16.69 14.10
C ARG A 133 1.66 16.54 13.25
N PRO A 134 2.80 17.12 13.68
CA PRO A 134 4.08 16.92 13.01
C PRO A 134 4.63 15.51 13.27
N ASP A 135 5.59 15.10 12.44
CA ASP A 135 6.39 13.87 12.60
C ASP A 135 5.55 12.58 12.74
N LEU A 136 4.40 12.56 12.07
CA LEU A 136 3.54 11.39 12.03
C LEU A 136 4.25 10.20 11.37
N VAL A 137 4.06 9.04 11.99
CA VAL A 137 4.54 7.76 11.46
C VAL A 137 3.40 7.07 10.72
N GLY A 138 3.72 6.49 9.58
CA GLY A 138 2.79 5.73 8.77
C GLY A 138 3.47 4.51 8.16
N TRP A 139 2.66 3.61 7.64
CA TRP A 139 3.17 2.35 7.11
C TRP A 139 3.75 2.56 5.72
N GLN A 140 4.95 2.05 5.53
CA GLN A 140 5.66 2.08 4.25
C GLN A 140 6.02 0.66 3.87
N ALA A 141 5.86 0.31 2.60
CA ALA A 141 6.26 -0.97 2.05
C ALA A 141 7.06 -0.76 0.78
N TRP A 142 8.11 -1.56 0.59
CA TRP A 142 8.96 -1.47 -0.59
C TRP A 142 9.54 -2.83 -0.94
N ALA A 143 9.89 -2.99 -2.21
CA ALA A 143 10.69 -4.11 -2.66
C ALA A 143 11.99 -3.60 -3.30
N GLU A 144 13.09 -4.27 -2.97
CA GLU A 144 14.40 -4.07 -3.58
C GLU A 144 14.91 -5.43 -4.10
N PRO A 145 15.54 -5.49 -5.29
CA PRO A 145 16.04 -6.75 -5.85
C PRO A 145 17.10 -7.44 -4.96
N ALA A 146 17.90 -6.61 -4.31
CA ALA A 146 18.91 -6.91 -3.31
C ALA A 146 19.11 -5.67 -2.40
N PRO A 147 19.64 -5.83 -1.18
CA PRO A 147 19.85 -4.70 -0.27
C PRO A 147 20.67 -3.57 -0.90
N GLY A 148 20.08 -2.37 -0.97
CA GLY A 148 20.73 -1.16 -1.50
C GLY A 148 20.61 -0.97 -3.01
N GLU A 149 19.98 -1.90 -3.74
CA GLU A 149 19.61 -1.69 -5.14
C GLU A 149 18.39 -0.77 -5.24
N PRO A 150 18.17 -0.11 -6.39
CA PRO A 150 16.98 0.72 -6.59
C PRO A 150 15.69 -0.07 -6.33
N TYR A 151 14.72 0.60 -5.71
CA TYR A 151 13.43 -0.03 -5.42
C TYR A 151 12.72 -0.44 -6.73
N LEU A 152 12.06 -1.59 -6.69
CA LEU A 152 11.16 -2.05 -7.75
C LEU A 152 9.80 -1.38 -7.65
N TRP A 153 9.33 -1.18 -6.43
CA TRP A 153 8.11 -0.47 -6.10
C TRP A 153 8.14 -0.03 -4.64
N CYS A 154 7.39 1.03 -4.37
CA CYS A 154 7.11 1.56 -3.04
C CYS A 154 5.60 1.81 -2.88
N ALA A 155 5.14 1.72 -1.64
CA ALA A 155 3.82 2.10 -1.17
C ALA A 155 3.94 2.84 0.18
N SER A 156 3.07 3.81 0.41
CA SER A 156 3.01 4.54 1.68
C SER A 156 1.57 4.82 2.08
N PHE A 157 1.25 4.55 3.33
CA PHE A 157 -0.03 4.78 3.98
C PHE A 157 0.15 5.91 4.98
N SER A 158 -0.68 6.94 4.87
CA SER A 158 -0.68 8.05 5.82
C SER A 158 -1.02 7.56 7.25
N ALA A 159 -0.71 8.35 8.26
CA ALA A 159 -0.80 7.92 9.66
C ALA A 159 -2.23 7.58 10.12
N SER A 160 -3.22 8.23 9.53
CA SER A 160 -4.64 8.01 9.83
C SER A 160 -5.26 6.84 9.07
N VAL A 161 -4.51 6.12 8.21
CA VAL A 161 -5.03 4.91 7.57
C VAL A 161 -5.28 3.84 8.64
N PRO A 162 -6.49 3.27 8.72
CA PRO A 162 -6.79 2.19 9.66
C PRO A 162 -5.82 1.02 9.55
N HIS A 163 -5.26 0.59 10.68
CA HIS A 163 -4.31 -0.52 10.72
C HIS A 163 -4.86 -1.82 10.12
N GLY A 164 -6.17 -2.07 10.21
CA GLY A 164 -6.82 -3.22 9.56
C GLY A 164 -6.78 -3.18 8.03
N LEU A 165 -6.89 -2.00 7.42
CA LEU A 165 -6.72 -1.83 5.97
C LEU A 165 -5.27 -2.06 5.55
N VAL A 166 -4.34 -1.53 6.33
CA VAL A 166 -2.92 -1.79 6.10
C VAL A 166 -2.61 -3.29 6.28
N ALA A 167 -3.23 -3.95 7.24
CA ALA A 167 -3.06 -5.37 7.51
C ALA A 167 -3.64 -6.25 6.39
N SER A 168 -4.75 -5.88 5.75
CA SER A 168 -5.27 -6.61 4.59
C SER A 168 -4.33 -6.52 3.38
N PHE A 169 -3.79 -5.33 3.11
CA PHE A 169 -2.74 -5.15 2.11
C PHE A 169 -1.51 -6.00 2.44
N ALA A 170 -1.04 -5.94 3.70
CA ALA A 170 0.13 -6.68 4.17
C ALA A 170 -0.06 -8.20 4.06
N ALA A 171 -1.25 -8.71 4.42
CA ALA A 171 -1.59 -10.13 4.28
C ALA A 171 -1.56 -10.56 2.81
N SER A 172 -2.15 -9.78 1.90
CA SER A 172 -2.13 -10.09 0.47
C SER A 172 -0.72 -10.05 -0.09
N LEU A 173 0.06 -9.02 0.25
CA LEU A 173 1.46 -8.86 -0.13
C LEU A 173 2.33 -10.04 0.31
N ALA A 174 2.10 -10.56 1.52
CA ALA A 174 2.84 -11.70 2.06
C ALA A 174 2.27 -13.07 1.64
N SER A 175 1.20 -13.10 0.85
CA SER A 175 0.57 -14.34 0.40
C SER A 175 1.52 -15.20 -0.42
N GLN A 176 1.58 -16.49 -0.08
CA GLN A 176 2.28 -17.51 -0.87
C GLN A 176 1.36 -18.19 -1.89
N VAL A 177 0.09 -17.77 -1.95
CA VAL A 177 -0.86 -18.29 -2.94
C VAL A 177 -0.38 -17.89 -4.33
N PRO A 178 -0.19 -18.84 -5.25
CA PRO A 178 0.19 -18.54 -6.62
C PRO A 178 -0.82 -17.62 -7.29
N VAL A 179 -0.31 -16.61 -7.97
CA VAL A 179 -1.11 -15.61 -8.68
C VAL A 179 -0.97 -15.81 -10.18
N ALA A 180 -2.09 -15.72 -10.89
CA ALA A 180 -2.09 -15.89 -12.34
C ALA A 180 -1.35 -14.72 -13.00
N ARG A 181 -0.31 -14.98 -13.79
CA ARG A 181 0.41 -13.93 -14.52
C ARG A 181 0.44 -14.23 -16.00
N ARG A 182 0.05 -13.23 -16.81
CA ARG A 182 0.12 -13.30 -18.27
C ARG A 182 1.57 -13.25 -18.77
N THR A 183 2.45 -12.56 -18.03
CA THR A 183 3.87 -12.41 -18.36
C THR A 183 4.69 -12.49 -17.07
N LEU A 184 5.73 -13.32 -17.05
CA LEU A 184 6.69 -13.37 -15.96
C LEU A 184 7.73 -12.25 -16.14
N PRO A 185 8.04 -11.45 -15.12
CA PRO A 185 9.12 -10.47 -15.20
C PRO A 185 10.47 -11.18 -15.43
N GLU A 186 11.30 -10.69 -16.35
CA GLU A 186 12.60 -11.31 -16.67
C GLU A 186 13.52 -11.43 -15.44
N SER A 187 13.44 -10.49 -14.49
CA SER A 187 14.22 -10.50 -13.23
C SER A 187 13.80 -11.60 -12.24
N THR A 188 12.79 -12.40 -12.55
CA THR A 188 12.21 -13.41 -11.65
C THR A 188 12.42 -14.86 -12.09
N VAL A 189 13.17 -15.06 -13.19
CA VAL A 189 13.61 -16.40 -13.62
C VAL A 189 14.36 -17.07 -12.45
N ASP A 190 14.00 -18.31 -12.13
CA ASP A 190 14.49 -19.12 -10.99
C ASP A 190 14.05 -18.70 -9.58
N ARG A 191 13.25 -17.63 -9.43
CA ARG A 191 12.69 -17.17 -8.13
C ARG A 191 11.19 -17.45 -7.97
N LEU A 192 10.54 -18.03 -8.99
CA LEU A 192 9.10 -18.29 -9.00
C LEU A 192 8.79 -19.78 -9.14
N SER A 193 7.73 -20.22 -8.49
CA SER A 193 7.10 -21.53 -8.74
C SER A 193 5.94 -21.35 -9.72
N VAL A 194 5.96 -22.08 -10.83
CA VAL A 194 4.90 -22.04 -11.85
C VAL A 194 3.99 -23.25 -11.69
N ILE A 195 2.69 -23.00 -11.52
CA ILE A 195 1.67 -24.06 -11.53
C ILE A 195 0.97 -24.03 -12.89
N LEU A 196 1.11 -25.11 -13.65
CA LEU A 196 0.40 -25.32 -14.90
C LEU A 196 -0.88 -26.10 -14.59
N HIS A 197 -2.04 -25.48 -14.81
CA HIS A 197 -3.30 -26.21 -14.86
C HIS A 197 -3.39 -26.93 -16.21
N SER A 198 -3.54 -28.26 -16.16
CA SER A 198 -3.70 -29.14 -17.34
C SER A 198 -5.17 -29.38 -17.64
#